data_AF-A0A942IY25-F1
#
_entry.id   AF-A0A942IY25-F1
#
_cell.length_a   1.000
_cell.length_b   1.000
_cell.length_c   1.000
_cell.angle_alpha   90.00
_cell.angle_beta   90.00
_cell.angle_gamma   90.00
#
_symmetry.space_group_name_H-M   'P 1'
#
loop_
_entity.id
_entity.type
_entity.pdbx_description
1 polymer ?
#
loop_
_entity_poly.entity_id
_entity_poly.type
_entity_poly.pdbx_seq_one_letter_code
_entity_poly.pdbx_strand_id
1 'polypeptide(L)'
;MPSLKRRVSDQESRVAKTRSRVISHAKAGRRAPRLRRLLARQRGTLARLRQALARSRDPRTIARRWAAAQVGTVESPPGSNRGGNITIWQKFFGAWLVGLAWCGVFVGRALAYAGVAVTHRVASVANIEDDAKAGRNGFKLWRGPREGRAGDVAVLFARGVHVELIAKRVAGGYITYGGNTSPEGGGGSQSNGGGVYRRFRPYSQVHGIAVPDYPN
;
A
#
# COMPACT_ATOMS: atom_id res chain seq x y z
N MET A 1 0.17 -5.27 -23.50
CA MET A 1 -0.08 -3.80 -23.43
C MET A 1 1.20 -3.05 -23.06
N PRO A 2 1.49 -1.85 -23.60
CA PRO A 2 2.69 -1.09 -23.26
C PRO A 2 2.75 -0.67 -21.79
N SER A 3 3.94 -0.71 -21.18
CA SER A 3 4.15 -0.25 -19.80
C SER A 3 3.80 1.22 -19.64
N LEU A 4 3.40 1.63 -18.43
CA LEU A 4 3.02 3.01 -18.15
C LEU A 4 4.17 4.01 -18.42
N LYS A 5 5.43 3.60 -18.17
CA LYS A 5 6.64 4.37 -18.49
C LYS A 5 6.76 4.60 -20.00
N ARG A 6 6.55 3.55 -20.81
CA ARG A 6 6.57 3.66 -22.28
C ARG A 6 5.47 4.59 -22.78
N ARG A 7 4.25 4.47 -22.24
CA ARG A 7 3.12 5.35 -22.57
C ARG A 7 3.37 6.83 -22.28
N VAL A 8 4.06 7.14 -21.17
CA VAL A 8 4.48 8.52 -20.86
C VAL A 8 5.46 9.02 -21.92
N SER A 9 6.51 8.25 -22.22
CA SER A 9 7.52 8.59 -23.23
C SER A 9 6.89 8.84 -24.61
N ASP A 10 6.01 7.95 -25.06
CA ASP A 10 5.34 8.08 -26.36
C ASP A 10 4.49 9.35 -26.43
N GLN A 11 3.81 9.70 -25.33
CA GLN A 11 2.98 10.89 -25.25
C GLN A 11 3.82 12.18 -25.18
N GLU A 12 4.98 12.15 -24.54
CA GLU A 12 5.95 13.27 -24.54
C GLU A 12 6.41 13.60 -25.95
N SER A 13 6.78 12.57 -26.73
CA SER A 13 7.16 12.72 -28.14
C SER A 13 6.02 13.33 -28.98
N ARG A 14 4.77 12.92 -28.75
CA ARG A 14 3.58 13.49 -29.44
C ARG A 14 3.36 14.96 -29.10
N VAL A 15 3.48 15.33 -27.82
CA VAL A 15 3.36 16.72 -27.35
C VAL A 15 4.47 17.57 -27.95
N ALA A 16 5.72 17.09 -27.95
CA ALA A 16 6.87 17.80 -28.52
C ALA A 16 6.68 18.08 -30.02
N LYS A 17 6.29 17.05 -30.80
CA LYS A 17 6.03 17.19 -32.24
C LYS A 17 4.91 18.20 -32.53
N THR A 18 3.82 18.14 -31.76
CA THR A 18 2.68 19.05 -31.94
C THR A 18 3.03 20.48 -31.53
N ARG A 19 3.79 20.66 -30.44
CA ARG A 19 4.31 21.96 -30.00
C ARG A 19 5.21 22.60 -31.07
N SER A 20 6.12 21.84 -31.65
CA SER A 20 7.00 22.32 -32.73
C SER A 20 6.19 22.84 -33.93
N ARG A 21 5.15 22.10 -34.35
CA ARG A 21 4.24 22.54 -35.42
C ARG A 21 3.49 23.83 -35.08
N VAL A 22 3.00 23.97 -33.84
CA VAL A 22 2.35 25.22 -33.39
C VAL A 22 3.32 26.40 -33.46
N ILE A 23 4.57 26.23 -33.03
CA ILE A 23 5.61 27.27 -33.10
C ILE A 23 5.92 27.64 -34.54
N SER A 24 6.09 26.65 -35.43
CA SER A 24 6.35 26.88 -36.85
C SER A 24 5.21 27.66 -37.54
N HIS A 25 3.95 27.32 -37.25
CA HIS A 25 2.79 28.10 -37.76
C HIS A 25 2.83 29.55 -37.26
N ALA A 26 3.11 29.76 -35.98
CA ALA A 26 3.20 31.10 -35.40
C ALA A 26 4.32 31.93 -36.04
N LYS A 27 5.50 31.34 -36.27
CA LYS A 27 6.63 32.00 -36.96
C LYS A 27 6.28 32.38 -38.40
N ALA A 28 5.44 31.60 -39.08
CA ALA A 28 4.96 31.88 -40.43
C ALA A 28 3.73 32.81 -40.46
N GLY A 29 3.37 33.47 -39.36
CA GLY A 29 2.17 34.35 -39.28
C GLY A 29 0.83 33.62 -39.38
N ARG A 30 0.79 32.29 -39.37
CA ARG A 30 -0.41 31.48 -39.58
C ARG A 30 -1.12 31.16 -38.26
N ARG A 31 -2.45 31.32 -38.23
CA ARG A 31 -3.28 30.82 -37.12
C ARG A 31 -3.44 29.30 -37.22
N ALA A 32 -3.36 28.61 -36.08
CA ALA A 32 -3.50 27.15 -36.02
C ALA A 32 -4.39 26.67 -34.84
N PRO A 33 -5.67 27.07 -34.79
CA PRO A 33 -6.56 26.77 -33.66
C PRO A 33 -6.77 25.27 -33.43
N ARG A 34 -6.78 24.45 -34.50
CA ARG A 34 -6.86 22.98 -34.40
C ARG A 34 -5.62 22.39 -33.73
N LEU A 35 -4.42 22.83 -34.11
CA LEU A 35 -3.16 22.38 -33.50
C LEU A 35 -3.06 22.81 -32.03
N ARG A 36 -3.52 24.01 -31.68
CA ARG A 36 -3.57 24.49 -30.28
C ARG A 36 -4.51 23.64 -29.43
N ARG A 37 -5.71 23.33 -29.93
CA ARG A 37 -6.66 22.42 -29.25
C ARG A 37 -6.09 21.01 -29.08
N LEU A 38 -5.45 20.47 -30.12
CA LEU A 38 -4.78 19.18 -30.05
C LEU A 38 -3.65 19.17 -28.99
N LEU A 39 -2.80 20.20 -28.99
CA LEU A 39 -1.72 20.35 -28.02
C LEU A 39 -2.25 20.40 -26.58
N ALA A 40 -3.33 21.15 -26.34
CA ALA A 40 -3.98 21.21 -25.02
C ALA A 40 -4.49 19.84 -24.56
N ARG A 41 -5.20 19.11 -25.44
CA ARG A 41 -5.65 17.73 -25.15
C ARG A 41 -4.48 16.79 -24.86
N GLN A 42 -3.44 16.83 -25.68
CA GLN A 42 -2.26 15.99 -25.50
C GLN A 42 -1.52 16.27 -24.18
N ARG A 43 -1.42 17.56 -23.79
CA ARG A 43 -0.88 17.98 -22.49
C ARG A 43 -1.71 17.45 -21.32
N GLY A 44 -3.03 17.53 -21.42
CA GLY A 44 -3.95 16.95 -20.42
C GLY A 44 -3.75 15.44 -20.26
N THR A 45 -3.66 14.70 -21.37
CA THR A 45 -3.35 13.26 -21.34
C THR A 45 -1.99 12.97 -20.73
N LEU A 46 -0.95 13.72 -21.11
CA LEU A 46 0.40 13.55 -20.55
C LEU A 46 0.43 13.79 -19.04
N ALA A 47 -0.27 14.84 -18.56
CA ALA A 47 -0.37 15.14 -17.13
C ALA A 47 -1.00 13.96 -16.36
N ARG A 48 -2.10 13.38 -16.87
CA ARG A 48 -2.74 12.21 -16.26
C ARG A 48 -1.81 10.98 -16.24
N LEU A 49 -1.07 10.74 -17.33
CA LEU A 49 -0.13 9.61 -17.40
C LEU A 49 1.03 9.77 -16.43
N ARG A 50 1.61 10.97 -16.32
CA ARG A 50 2.66 11.27 -15.34
C ARG A 50 2.16 11.12 -13.90
N GLN A 51 0.95 11.60 -13.62
CA GLN A 51 0.33 11.42 -12.31
C GLN A 51 0.10 9.93 -12.00
N ALA A 52 -0.37 9.15 -12.97
CA ALA A 52 -0.52 7.71 -12.81
C ALA A 52 0.83 7.01 -12.59
N LEU A 53 1.91 7.46 -13.26
CA LEU A 53 3.25 6.93 -13.09
C LEU A 53 3.81 7.24 -11.70
N ALA A 54 3.66 8.49 -11.24
CA ALA A 54 4.04 8.88 -9.90
C ALA A 54 3.30 8.04 -8.85
N ARG A 55 1.97 7.90 -8.96
CA ARG A 55 1.17 7.03 -8.07
C ARG A 55 1.58 5.57 -8.13
N SER A 56 2.04 5.08 -9.28
CA SER A 56 2.51 3.69 -9.39
C SER A 56 3.84 3.44 -8.69
N ARG A 57 4.62 4.50 -8.46
CA ARG A 57 5.89 4.48 -7.75
C ARG A 57 5.76 4.86 -6.28
N ASP A 58 4.61 5.40 -5.87
CA ASP A 58 4.29 5.71 -4.48
C ASP A 58 4.44 4.44 -3.62
N PRO A 59 5.36 4.41 -2.64
CA PRO A 59 5.59 3.25 -1.79
C PRO A 59 4.35 2.76 -1.04
N ARG A 60 3.43 3.65 -0.67
CA ARG A 60 2.15 3.26 -0.05
C ARG A 60 1.30 2.43 -0.99
N THR A 61 1.26 2.82 -2.25
CA THR A 61 0.58 2.07 -3.31
C THR A 61 1.27 0.73 -3.57
N ILE A 62 2.59 0.67 -3.52
CA ILE A 62 3.36 -0.59 -3.66
C ILE A 62 3.02 -1.57 -2.53
N ALA A 63 3.10 -1.15 -1.26
CA ALA A 63 2.78 -1.99 -0.11
C ALA A 63 1.38 -2.58 -0.19
N ARG A 64 0.39 -1.74 -0.55
CA ARG A 64 -1.01 -2.16 -0.69
C ARG A 64 -1.22 -3.15 -1.83
N ARG A 65 -0.53 -2.96 -2.96
CA ARG A 65 -0.61 -3.90 -4.09
C ARG A 65 -0.01 -5.25 -3.73
N TRP A 66 1.13 -5.24 -3.04
CA TRP A 66 1.73 -6.47 -2.53
C TRP A 66 0.75 -7.20 -1.60
N ALA A 67 0.19 -6.51 -0.61
CA ALA A 67 -0.76 -7.08 0.34
C ALA A 67 -2.03 -7.62 -0.34
N ALA A 68 -2.59 -6.86 -1.30
CA ALA A 68 -3.75 -7.29 -2.07
C ALA A 68 -3.48 -8.58 -2.86
N ALA A 69 -2.28 -8.74 -3.42
CA ALA A 69 -1.89 -9.93 -4.17
C ALA A 69 -1.72 -11.17 -3.27
N GLN A 70 -1.64 -11.01 -1.95
CA GLN A 70 -1.53 -12.13 -1.02
C GLN A 70 -2.89 -12.64 -0.51
N VAL A 71 -4.00 -11.94 -0.79
CA VAL A 71 -5.34 -12.34 -0.35
C VAL A 71 -5.65 -13.76 -0.82
N GLY A 72 -6.13 -14.60 0.08
CA GLY A 72 -6.36 -16.04 -0.16
C GLY A 72 -5.19 -16.94 0.22
N THR A 73 -4.04 -16.39 0.61
CA THR A 73 -2.98 -17.18 1.27
C THR A 73 -3.49 -17.68 2.61
N VAL A 74 -3.38 -18.99 2.86
CA VAL A 74 -3.78 -19.64 4.10
C VAL A 74 -2.64 -20.47 4.68
N GLU A 75 -2.70 -20.74 5.98
CA GLU A 75 -1.80 -21.66 6.66
C GLU A 75 -1.90 -23.09 6.12
N SER A 76 -0.78 -23.80 6.15
CA SER A 76 -0.71 -25.20 5.78
C SER A 76 0.27 -25.93 6.70
N PRO A 77 -0.22 -26.82 7.59
CA PRO A 77 -1.64 -27.15 7.80
C PRO A 77 -2.44 -25.99 8.46
N PRO A 78 -3.78 -25.99 8.40
CA PRO A 78 -4.60 -24.95 9.06
C PRO A 78 -4.33 -24.86 10.57
N GLY A 79 -4.25 -23.64 11.12
CA GLY A 79 -4.01 -23.39 12.54
C GLY A 79 -2.54 -23.54 12.99
N SER A 80 -1.64 -23.78 12.04
CA SER A 80 -0.22 -24.03 12.31
C SER A 80 0.64 -22.77 12.39
N ASN A 81 0.08 -21.59 12.06
CA ASN A 81 0.80 -20.33 11.93
C ASN A 81 2.00 -20.39 10.98
N ARG A 82 1.96 -21.28 9.97
CA ARG A 82 3.04 -21.48 8.99
C ARG A 82 2.49 -22.03 7.67
N GLY A 83 3.38 -22.18 6.69
CA GLY A 83 3.11 -22.80 5.39
C GLY A 83 3.36 -21.84 4.23
N GLY A 84 3.95 -22.35 3.14
CA GLY A 84 4.22 -21.60 1.91
C GLY A 84 4.83 -20.21 2.15
N ASN A 85 4.15 -19.18 1.64
CA ASN A 85 4.58 -17.79 1.76
C ASN A 85 4.64 -17.29 3.22
N ILE A 86 3.79 -17.79 4.12
CA ILE A 86 3.78 -17.37 5.53
C ILE A 86 5.12 -17.70 6.19
N THR A 87 5.63 -18.91 5.99
CA THR A 87 6.95 -19.34 6.48
C THR A 87 8.07 -18.47 5.90
N ILE A 88 7.99 -18.12 4.62
CA ILE A 88 8.98 -17.25 3.95
C ILE A 88 8.99 -15.86 4.60
N TRP A 89 7.81 -15.29 4.90
CA TRP A 89 7.70 -13.98 5.53
C TRP A 89 8.20 -13.99 6.98
N GLN A 90 7.91 -15.04 7.75
CA GLN A 90 8.44 -15.20 9.10
C GLN A 90 9.96 -15.28 9.08
N LYS A 91 10.54 -16.16 8.25
CA LYS A 91 12.00 -16.30 8.11
C LYS A 91 12.70 -15.02 7.66
N PHE A 92 12.04 -14.18 6.87
CA PHE A 92 12.57 -12.87 6.48
C PHE A 92 12.88 -11.97 7.69
N PHE A 93 12.09 -12.07 8.76
CA PHE A 93 12.32 -11.33 10.01
C PHE A 93 13.08 -12.14 11.07
N GLY A 94 13.02 -13.47 11.00
CA GLY A 94 13.79 -14.36 11.88
C GLY A 94 13.22 -15.78 11.87
N ALA A 95 14.09 -16.79 11.79
CA ALA A 95 13.65 -18.19 11.73
C ALA A 95 12.88 -18.63 12.98
N TRP A 96 13.16 -18.04 14.15
CA TRP A 96 12.46 -18.30 15.40
C TRP A 96 11.00 -17.79 15.41
N LEU A 97 10.58 -17.01 14.42
CA LEU A 97 9.21 -16.54 14.27
C LEU A 97 8.31 -17.56 13.57
N VAL A 98 8.87 -18.62 12.98
CA VAL A 98 8.10 -19.62 12.24
C VAL A 98 7.14 -20.36 13.17
N GLY A 99 5.85 -20.38 12.82
CA GLY A 99 4.81 -20.99 13.65
C GLY A 99 4.26 -20.08 14.75
N LEU A 100 4.71 -18.83 14.85
CA LEU A 100 4.11 -17.81 15.73
C LEU A 100 3.06 -16.97 14.97
N ALA A 101 2.20 -16.29 15.73
CA ALA A 101 1.24 -15.35 15.17
C ALA A 101 1.92 -14.35 14.20
N TRP A 102 1.33 -14.18 13.01
CA TRP A 102 2.03 -13.56 11.88
C TRP A 102 1.33 -12.33 11.28
N CYS A 103 0.38 -11.71 11.99
CA CYS A 103 -0.27 -10.46 11.56
C CYS A 103 0.74 -9.31 11.41
N GLY A 104 1.61 -9.12 12.41
CA GLY A 104 2.72 -8.17 12.39
C GLY A 104 3.75 -8.48 11.29
N VAL A 105 4.08 -9.76 11.12
CA VAL A 105 4.98 -10.23 10.05
C VAL A 105 4.42 -9.91 8.66
N PHE A 106 3.13 -10.13 8.44
CA PHE A 106 2.47 -9.84 7.17
C PHE A 106 2.53 -8.35 6.82
N VAL A 107 2.14 -7.47 7.75
CA VAL A 107 2.20 -6.02 7.50
C VAL A 107 3.66 -5.58 7.34
N GLY A 108 4.57 -6.08 8.17
CA GLY A 108 6.00 -5.83 8.05
C GLY A 108 6.55 -6.22 6.68
N ARG A 109 6.14 -7.37 6.13
CA ARG A 109 6.59 -7.79 4.80
C ARG A 109 6.05 -6.87 3.71
N ALA A 110 4.81 -6.41 3.80
CA ALA A 110 4.25 -5.43 2.88
C ALA A 110 5.01 -4.10 2.91
N LEU A 111 5.39 -3.65 4.12
CA LEU A 111 6.17 -2.43 4.32
C LEU A 111 7.60 -2.58 3.77
N ALA A 112 8.28 -3.67 4.09
CA ALA A 112 9.62 -3.98 3.58
C ALA A 112 9.64 -4.09 2.04
N TYR A 113 8.61 -4.70 1.44
CA TYR A 113 8.48 -4.78 -0.02
C TYR A 113 8.34 -3.39 -0.68
N ALA A 114 7.83 -2.41 0.06
CA ALA A 114 7.74 -1.02 -0.36
C ALA A 114 8.95 -0.16 0.06
N GLY A 115 10.00 -0.77 0.61
CA GLY A 115 11.24 -0.07 0.98
C GLY A 115 11.22 0.62 2.34
N VAL A 116 10.23 0.34 3.21
CA VAL A 116 10.26 0.81 4.60
C VAL A 116 11.28 -0.03 5.38
N ALA A 117 12.17 0.63 6.11
CA ALA A 117 13.18 -0.02 6.95
C ALA A 117 12.60 -0.55 8.28
N VAL A 118 11.77 -1.59 8.21
CA VAL A 118 11.26 -2.31 9.39
C VAL A 118 12.19 -3.42 9.84
N THR A 119 12.23 -3.69 11.14
CA THR A 119 13.01 -4.79 11.75
C THR A 119 12.09 -5.91 12.24
N HIS A 120 12.67 -6.98 12.78
CA HIS A 120 11.92 -8.12 13.37
C HIS A 120 10.95 -7.69 14.48
N ARG A 121 11.14 -6.51 15.09
CA ARG A 121 10.25 -5.95 16.10
C ARG A 121 8.80 -5.85 15.63
N VAL A 122 8.58 -5.67 14.32
CA VAL A 122 7.25 -5.61 13.69
C VAL A 122 6.41 -6.88 13.90
N ALA A 123 7.03 -8.01 14.25
CA ALA A 123 6.31 -9.21 14.60
C ALA A 123 5.44 -9.06 15.87
N SER A 124 5.81 -8.13 16.77
CA SER A 124 5.01 -7.78 17.95
C SER A 124 4.16 -6.54 17.69
N VAL A 125 2.84 -6.67 17.83
CA VAL A 125 1.90 -5.55 17.68
C VAL A 125 2.14 -4.46 18.71
N ALA A 126 2.55 -4.81 19.93
CA ALA A 126 2.89 -3.84 20.96
C ALA A 126 4.12 -3.01 20.56
N ASN A 127 5.14 -3.65 19.97
CA ASN A 127 6.31 -2.95 19.45
C ASN A 127 5.96 -2.01 18.29
N ILE A 128 5.02 -2.38 17.40
CA ILE A 128 4.55 -1.50 16.32
C ILE A 128 4.01 -0.18 16.88
N GLU A 129 3.18 -0.25 17.92
CA GLU A 129 2.65 0.94 18.58
C GLU A 129 3.75 1.78 19.25
N ASP A 130 4.62 1.13 20.02
CA ASP A 130 5.72 1.81 20.72
C ASP A 130 6.68 2.49 19.73
N ASP A 131 7.02 1.80 18.64
CA ASP A 131 7.91 2.31 17.60
C ASP A 131 7.27 3.43 16.79
N ALA A 132 5.95 3.40 16.56
CA ALA A 132 5.21 4.48 15.93
C ALA A 132 5.11 5.73 16.82
N LYS A 133 4.86 5.55 18.13
CA LYS A 133 4.85 6.66 19.10
C LYS A 133 6.23 7.31 19.23
N ALA A 134 7.29 6.51 19.18
CA ALA A 134 8.67 6.98 19.28
C ALA A 134 9.29 7.43 17.94
N GLY A 135 8.61 7.21 16.81
CA GLY A 135 9.12 7.57 15.48
C GLY A 135 10.40 6.83 15.08
N ARG A 136 10.44 5.51 15.27
CA ARG A 136 11.61 4.67 14.99
C ARG A 136 11.25 3.34 14.33
N ASN A 137 12.27 2.55 13.98
CA ASN A 137 12.13 1.17 13.47
C ASN A 137 11.16 1.02 12.27
N GLY A 138 11.20 1.99 11.35
CA GLY A 138 10.36 1.99 10.15
C GLY A 138 9.00 2.65 10.34
N PHE A 139 8.74 3.26 11.49
CA PHE A 139 7.57 4.10 11.74
C PHE A 139 8.00 5.52 12.10
N LYS A 140 7.12 6.49 11.86
CA LYS A 140 7.41 7.91 12.13
C LYS A 140 6.40 8.62 13.01
N LEU A 141 5.21 8.06 13.16
CA LEU A 141 4.12 8.75 13.86
C LEU A 141 3.04 7.76 14.31
N TRP A 142 2.47 8.02 15.48
CA TRP A 142 1.22 7.44 15.96
C TRP A 142 0.07 8.43 15.77
N ARG A 143 -1.10 7.94 15.36
CA ARG A 143 -2.32 8.76 15.23
C ARG A 143 -3.54 8.10 15.85
N GLY A 144 -4.56 8.89 16.07
CA GLY A 144 -5.85 8.43 16.56
C GLY A 144 -6.58 7.50 15.56
N PRO A 145 -7.54 6.70 16.05
CA PRO A 145 -8.26 5.67 15.29
C PRO A 145 -8.90 6.10 13.96
N ARG A 146 -9.17 7.40 13.76
CA ARG A 146 -9.90 7.93 12.59
C ARG A 146 -9.00 8.63 11.57
N GLU A 147 -7.72 8.74 11.87
CA GLU A 147 -6.75 9.58 11.15
C GLU A 147 -5.85 8.80 10.18
N GLY A 148 -6.09 7.49 10.06
CA GLY A 148 -5.38 6.62 9.14
C GLY A 148 -5.71 6.90 7.68
N ARG A 149 -4.70 6.75 6.82
CA ARG A 149 -4.83 6.78 5.36
C ARG A 149 -4.35 5.47 4.76
N ALA A 150 -4.61 5.32 3.46
CA ALA A 150 -4.18 4.14 2.74
C ALA A 150 -2.64 3.96 2.82
N GLY A 151 -2.23 2.73 3.14
CA GLY A 151 -0.84 2.36 3.39
C GLY A 151 -0.38 2.55 4.84
N ASP A 152 -1.19 3.12 5.73
CA ASP A 152 -0.88 3.06 7.17
C ASP A 152 -1.25 1.69 7.75
N VAL A 153 -0.76 1.42 8.96
CA VAL A 153 -1.06 0.19 9.71
C VAL A 153 -2.08 0.52 10.79
N ALA A 154 -3.23 -0.14 10.77
CA ALA A 154 -4.21 -0.06 11.85
C ALA A 154 -3.86 -1.08 12.94
N VAL A 155 -3.70 -0.61 14.17
CA VAL A 155 -3.73 -1.48 15.36
C VAL A 155 -5.18 -1.65 15.75
N LEU A 156 -5.60 -2.91 15.90
CA LEU A 156 -6.99 -3.29 16.09
C LEU A 156 -7.23 -3.80 17.52
N PHE A 157 -8.45 -3.54 18.01
CA PHE A 157 -9.00 -3.92 19.30
C PHE A 157 -8.32 -3.22 20.49
N ALA A 158 -7.09 -3.59 20.80
CA ALA A 158 -6.29 -3.00 21.87
C ALA A 158 -4.79 -3.10 21.55
N ARG A 159 -3.97 -2.40 22.34
CA ARG A 159 -2.51 -2.50 22.25
C ARG A 159 -2.07 -3.97 22.30
N GLY A 160 -1.23 -4.36 21.35
CA GLY A 160 -0.65 -5.70 21.31
C GLY A 160 -1.53 -6.80 20.70
N VAL A 161 -2.77 -6.51 20.29
CA VAL A 161 -3.72 -7.57 19.88
C VAL A 161 -3.58 -7.95 18.40
N HIS A 162 -3.86 -7.03 17.48
CA HIS A 162 -3.87 -7.33 16.05
C HIS A 162 -3.53 -6.12 15.19
N VAL A 163 -3.00 -6.35 13.98
CA VAL A 163 -2.69 -5.29 13.02
C VAL A 163 -3.05 -5.66 11.60
N GLU A 164 -3.46 -4.66 10.82
CA GLU A 164 -3.75 -4.81 9.40
C GLU A 164 -3.30 -3.59 8.60
N LEU A 165 -2.99 -3.80 7.32
CA LEU A 165 -2.61 -2.71 6.40
C LEU A 165 -3.88 -2.04 5.86
N ILE A 166 -3.99 -0.72 5.99
CA ILE A 166 -5.14 0.04 5.47
C ILE A 166 -5.08 0.08 3.94
N ALA A 167 -6.06 -0.56 3.30
CA ALA A 167 -6.25 -0.48 1.86
C ALA A 167 -6.92 0.84 1.46
N LYS A 168 -7.95 1.30 2.18
CA LYS A 168 -8.57 2.62 1.99
C LYS A 168 -9.43 2.99 3.18
N ARG A 169 -9.61 4.30 3.40
CA ARG A 169 -10.65 4.85 4.28
C ARG A 169 -12.00 4.81 3.58
N VAL A 170 -13.05 4.46 4.33
CA VAL A 170 -14.45 4.46 3.90
C VAL A 170 -15.32 5.10 4.97
N ALA A 171 -16.61 5.31 4.68
CA ALA A 171 -17.55 5.72 5.71
C ALA A 171 -17.57 4.68 6.86
N GLY A 172 -17.51 5.15 8.11
CA GLY A 172 -17.57 4.30 9.30
C GLY A 172 -16.30 3.50 9.65
N GLY A 173 -15.26 3.48 8.80
CA GLY A 173 -14.05 2.73 9.10
C GLY A 173 -13.05 2.60 7.95
N TYR A 174 -12.38 1.45 7.89
CA TYR A 174 -11.37 1.13 6.90
C TYR A 174 -11.68 -0.17 6.17
N ILE A 175 -11.25 -0.23 4.91
CA ILE A 175 -10.97 -1.50 4.25
C ILE A 175 -9.50 -1.80 4.47
N THR A 176 -9.19 -3.00 4.91
CA THR A 176 -7.85 -3.45 5.27
C THR A 176 -7.48 -4.75 4.57
N TYR A 177 -6.18 -5.06 4.54
CA TYR A 177 -5.65 -6.39 4.28
C TYR A 177 -4.98 -6.88 5.57
N GLY A 178 -5.50 -7.96 6.14
CA GLY A 178 -4.97 -8.56 7.36
C GLY A 178 -4.39 -9.95 7.08
N GLY A 179 -3.18 -10.19 7.57
CA GLY A 179 -2.61 -11.53 7.70
C GLY A 179 -2.95 -12.11 9.07
N ASN A 180 -2.86 -13.43 9.22
CA ASN A 180 -3.35 -14.16 10.39
C ASN A 180 -4.78 -13.75 10.81
N THR A 181 -5.64 -13.55 9.81
CA THR A 181 -6.98 -12.98 9.95
C THR A 181 -8.01 -13.95 9.41
N SER A 182 -9.26 -13.90 9.85
CA SER A 182 -10.35 -14.76 9.37
C SER A 182 -11.14 -14.08 8.24
N PRO A 183 -11.84 -14.85 7.38
CA PRO A 183 -12.74 -14.28 6.39
C PRO A 183 -13.90 -13.49 7.03
N GLU A 184 -14.51 -12.59 6.25
CA GLU A 184 -15.73 -11.86 6.63
C GLU A 184 -16.86 -12.86 6.95
N GLY A 185 -17.57 -12.64 8.07
CA GLY A 185 -18.67 -13.51 8.51
C GLY A 185 -18.27 -14.93 8.96
N GLY A 186 -16.97 -15.27 8.99
CA GLY A 186 -16.51 -16.56 9.50
C GLY A 186 -16.53 -16.63 11.03
N GLY A 187 -16.91 -17.78 11.59
CA GLY A 187 -16.94 -18.07 13.03
C GLY A 187 -15.56 -18.26 13.70
N GLY A 188 -14.48 -17.75 13.11
CA GLY A 188 -13.10 -17.89 13.61
C GLY A 188 -12.61 -16.65 14.39
N SER A 189 -11.52 -16.84 15.15
CA SER A 189 -10.85 -15.76 15.88
C SER A 189 -10.40 -14.65 14.94
N GLN A 190 -10.94 -13.45 15.13
CA GLN A 190 -10.56 -12.26 14.36
C GLN A 190 -9.14 -11.76 14.65
N SER A 191 -8.46 -12.40 15.61
CA SER A 191 -7.08 -12.13 16.02
C SER A 191 -6.11 -13.26 15.66
N ASN A 192 -6.59 -14.42 15.17
CA ASN A 192 -5.76 -15.57 14.80
C ASN A 192 -6.47 -16.45 13.77
N GLY A 193 -6.72 -15.88 12.59
CA GLY A 193 -7.67 -16.41 11.63
C GLY A 193 -7.07 -17.14 10.42
N GLY A 194 -5.80 -17.52 10.48
CA GLY A 194 -5.26 -18.56 9.60
C GLY A 194 -4.97 -18.15 8.15
N GLY A 195 -5.28 -16.92 7.73
CA GLY A 195 -5.03 -16.50 6.34
C GLY A 195 -4.93 -15.00 6.13
N VAL A 196 -4.75 -14.63 4.86
CA VAL A 196 -4.76 -13.24 4.39
C VAL A 196 -6.13 -12.91 3.80
N TYR A 197 -6.84 -11.97 4.41
CA TYR A 197 -8.16 -11.54 3.96
C TYR A 197 -8.29 -10.03 3.87
N ARG A 198 -9.18 -9.60 2.96
CA ARG A 198 -9.65 -8.23 2.90
C ARG A 198 -10.82 -8.07 3.88
N ARG A 199 -10.74 -7.11 4.80
CA ARG A 199 -11.76 -6.88 5.84
C ARG A 199 -12.30 -5.46 5.80
N PHE A 200 -13.55 -5.29 6.22
CA PHE A 200 -14.02 -4.01 6.74
C PHE A 200 -13.75 -3.97 8.26
N ARG A 201 -13.16 -2.87 8.72
CA ARG A 201 -12.87 -2.61 10.13
C ARG A 201 -13.55 -1.31 10.55
N PRO A 202 -14.65 -1.36 11.34
CA PRO A 202 -15.28 -0.15 11.85
C PRO A 202 -14.32 0.58 12.80
N TYR A 203 -14.47 1.90 12.95
CA TYR A 203 -13.60 2.70 13.82
C TYR A 203 -13.58 2.21 15.28
N SER A 204 -14.67 1.60 15.76
CA SER A 204 -14.74 1.01 17.10
C SER A 204 -13.78 -0.17 17.32
N GLN A 205 -13.32 -0.81 16.23
CA GLN A 205 -12.30 -1.86 16.29
C GLN A 205 -10.88 -1.32 16.12
N VAL A 206 -10.70 -0.02 15.89
CA VAL A 206 -9.37 0.56 15.65
C VAL A 206 -8.87 1.18 16.95
N HIS A 207 -7.79 0.62 17.49
CA HIS A 207 -7.12 1.15 18.68
C HIS A 207 -6.31 2.42 18.35
N GLY A 208 -5.64 2.41 17.20
CA GLY A 208 -4.90 3.56 16.69
C GLY A 208 -4.11 3.21 15.43
N ILE A 209 -3.35 4.18 14.93
CA ILE A 209 -2.71 4.09 13.63
C ILE A 209 -1.21 4.27 13.76
N ALA A 210 -0.46 3.26 13.33
CA ALA A 210 0.98 3.35 13.13
C ALA A 210 1.27 3.82 11.69
N VAL A 211 1.97 4.93 11.55
CA VAL A 211 2.32 5.53 10.26
C VAL A 211 3.72 5.08 9.86
N PRO A 212 3.87 4.25 8.80
CA PRO A 212 5.18 3.82 8.34
C PRO A 212 5.98 4.98 7.75
N ASP A 213 7.29 4.91 7.94
CA ASP A 213 8.24 5.84 7.35
C ASP A 213 8.64 5.39 5.93
N TYR A 214 7.70 5.56 5.00
CA TYR A 214 7.95 5.28 3.60
C TYR A 214 9.05 6.18 3.02
N PRO A 215 9.94 5.63 2.17
CA PRO A 215 10.93 6.43 1.46
C PRO A 215 10.23 7.45 0.55
N ASN A 216 10.89 8.59 0.34
CA ASN A 216 10.37 9.67 -0.51
C ASN A 216 10.45 9.34 -2.00
#